data_AF-A0A2V8AGS3-F1
#
_entry.id   AF-A0A2V8AGS3-F1
#
_cell.length_a   1.000
_cell.length_b   1.000
_cell.length_c   1.000
_cell.angle_alpha   90.00
_cell.angle_beta   90.00
_cell.angle_gamma   90.00
#
_symmetry.space_group_name_H-M   'P 1'
#
loop_
_entity.id
_entity.type
_entity.pdbx_description
1 polymer ?
#
loop_
_entity_poly.entity_id
_entity_poly.type
_entity_poly.pdbx_seq_one_letter_code
_entity_poly.pdbx_strand_id
1 'polypeptide(L)'
;MAGTCAASQALTQTLACLLALVGRAAIAIEPGTQARLQPVVNEGEQLLRFDWPVLQIGTGEYEEGPTGVTVFRFSRRVFGAVDVRGGGPGAVNTDYLRIGYAVPELDAVVFAGGSWYGLEDTTAVATALKDDGIRDGDWTNVALSVGAIIYDFGARRFNEIYPDKRLAQAAFRAARPGVFPLGAHGAGRFAKTGGLFGCNAYSGEGGAFRQIGELRIAAFVVVNAFGVVTRRDGHVAACYPDPSWPADLRTADLLAGYPGSRKAGWSAAPPAGDSRRNTTVSLVVTNQKLDRAQLERLATQVHSSMSRAVQPFATEFDGDVLYAVSTAELDRPVDESEISNVDLDVLASEVMWDAILSSIPEQPRAPQPNAQVVLSEHDLRGLTGEYVFSPTVRVLVTARGAKLFAQATGSRNAYAIHRDVPVELTPLSTSQFTIPGRYPLVLSFVGNDRLVVNPGHWEQTGTRARP
;
A
#
# COMPACT_ATOMS: atom_id res chain seq x y z
N MET A 1 45.44 -19.48 76.33
CA MET A 1 45.17 -20.54 77.33
C MET A 1 43.67 -20.79 77.30
N ALA A 2 43.08 -21.91 76.92
CA ALA A 2 43.50 -23.25 76.49
C ALA A 2 42.49 -23.64 75.36
N GLY A 3 42.88 -24.32 74.27
CA GLY A 3 43.08 -25.78 74.19
C GLY A 3 41.73 -26.51 74.09
N THR A 4 41.41 -27.41 73.17
CA THR A 4 42.18 -28.29 72.27
C THR A 4 41.21 -29.15 71.43
N CYS A 5 41.66 -29.60 70.24
CA CYS A 5 41.43 -30.92 69.57
C CYS A 5 39.99 -31.43 69.29
N ALA A 6 39.65 -32.15 68.22
CA ALA A 6 40.39 -32.77 67.12
C ALA A 6 39.40 -33.19 65.99
N ALA A 7 39.92 -33.35 64.76
CA ALA A 7 39.71 -34.40 63.74
C ALA A 7 38.30 -35.02 63.57
N SER A 8 37.75 -35.33 62.38
CA SER A 8 38.34 -35.77 61.11
C SER A 8 37.21 -35.87 60.06
N GLN A 9 37.56 -35.68 58.77
CA GLN A 9 37.15 -36.43 57.55
C GLN A 9 35.80 -37.17 57.55
N ALA A 10 34.99 -37.23 56.51
CA ALA A 10 34.96 -36.84 55.10
C ALA A 10 33.49 -37.10 54.66
N LEU A 11 32.90 -36.56 53.60
CA LEU A 11 33.16 -36.88 52.21
C LEU A 11 32.09 -36.11 51.39
N THR A 12 32.48 -35.52 50.26
CA THR A 12 31.71 -35.41 48.97
C THR A 12 30.40 -34.60 48.95
N GLN A 13 30.08 -33.76 47.95
CA GLN A 13 30.72 -33.41 46.68
C GLN A 13 29.94 -32.24 46.05
N THR A 14 30.68 -31.29 45.48
CA THR A 14 30.38 -30.55 44.24
C THR A 14 28.99 -29.96 43.99
N LEU A 15 28.90 -28.63 44.15
CA LEU A 15 28.22 -27.79 43.16
C LEU A 15 29.08 -26.56 42.86
N ALA A 16 30.09 -26.76 42.01
CA ALA A 16 30.88 -25.70 41.42
C ALA A 16 30.52 -25.59 39.93
N CYS A 17 30.57 -24.35 39.43
CA CYS A 17 30.61 -23.96 38.02
C CYS A 17 29.34 -24.16 37.18
N LEU A 18 28.56 -23.08 37.08
CA LEU A 18 27.98 -22.62 35.80
C LEU A 18 27.53 -21.15 35.94
N LEU A 19 28.47 -20.25 36.22
CA LEU A 19 28.33 -18.83 35.85
C LEU A 19 28.54 -18.77 34.33
N ALA A 20 27.45 -19.01 33.59
CA ALA A 20 27.41 -18.76 32.18
C ALA A 20 27.56 -17.25 31.96
N LEU A 21 28.74 -16.84 31.46
CA LEU A 21 28.91 -15.58 30.77
C LEU A 21 27.97 -15.58 29.57
N VAL A 22 26.74 -15.10 29.76
CA VAL A 22 25.93 -14.62 28.65
C VAL A 22 26.44 -13.21 28.35
N GLY A 23 27.55 -13.17 27.59
CA GLY A 23 27.89 -11.97 26.85
C GLY A 23 26.69 -11.66 25.96
N ARG A 24 25.91 -10.63 26.32
CA ARG A 24 24.99 -10.00 25.39
C ARG A 24 25.85 -9.41 24.28
N ALA A 25 26.12 -10.20 23.24
CA ALA A 25 26.40 -9.65 21.95
C ALA A 25 25.21 -8.73 21.65
N ALA A 26 25.41 -7.42 21.74
CA ALA A 26 24.49 -6.48 21.15
C ALA A 26 24.44 -6.90 19.68
N ILE A 27 23.36 -7.58 19.29
CA ILE A 27 23.09 -7.87 17.88
C ILE A 27 23.06 -6.48 17.27
N ALA A 28 24.11 -6.14 16.51
CA ALA A 28 24.10 -4.96 15.69
C ALA A 28 22.97 -5.18 14.71
N ILE A 29 21.80 -4.64 15.03
CA ILE A 29 20.65 -4.63 14.13
C ILE A 29 21.18 -3.98 12.84
N GLU A 30 20.85 -4.53 11.66
CA GLU A 30 21.33 -4.03 10.37
C GLU A 30 20.49 -2.85 9.86
N PRO A 31 21.06 -1.82 9.22
CA PRO A 31 20.28 -0.71 8.66
C PRO A 31 19.18 -1.25 7.72
N GLY A 32 17.97 -0.70 7.77
CA GLY A 32 16.84 -1.18 6.96
C GLY A 32 15.96 -2.28 7.61
N THR A 33 16.20 -2.66 8.87
CA THR A 33 15.25 -3.49 9.64
C THR A 33 14.02 -2.68 10.05
N GLN A 34 12.83 -3.32 10.08
CA GLN A 34 11.55 -2.74 10.50
C GLN A 34 11.69 -1.76 11.68
N ALA A 35 12.37 -2.17 12.76
CA ALA A 35 12.50 -1.40 14.01
C ALA A 35 13.22 -0.03 13.89
N ARG A 36 13.93 0.24 12.78
CA ARG A 36 14.73 1.48 12.61
C ARG A 36 14.33 2.33 11.41
N LEU A 37 13.30 1.88 10.68
CA LEU A 37 12.72 2.66 9.59
C LEU A 37 12.24 4.01 10.10
N GLN A 38 12.42 5.05 9.28
CA GLN A 38 12.04 6.42 9.58
C GLN A 38 10.72 6.75 8.87
N PRO A 39 9.67 7.13 9.61
CA PRO A 39 8.44 7.60 8.99
C PRO A 39 8.68 8.84 8.13
N VAL A 40 8.25 8.78 6.87
CA VAL A 40 8.05 9.97 6.04
C VAL A 40 6.56 10.29 6.07
N VAL A 41 6.18 11.54 6.37
CA VAL A 41 4.77 11.91 6.58
C VAL A 41 4.33 13.04 5.66
N ASN A 42 3.09 12.98 5.17
CA ASN A 42 2.45 13.99 4.34
C ASN A 42 3.25 14.38 3.09
N GLU A 43 4.02 13.46 2.53
CA GLU A 43 4.65 13.63 1.22
C GLU A 43 3.58 13.58 0.12
N GLY A 44 3.81 14.33 -0.94
CA GLY A 44 2.83 14.47 -2.02
C GLY A 44 3.24 15.50 -3.05
N GLU A 45 3.36 15.08 -4.31
CA GLU A 45 3.59 15.99 -5.44
C GLU A 45 2.28 16.57 -5.96
N GLN A 46 1.31 15.69 -6.22
CA GLN A 46 -0.04 16.05 -6.61
C GLN A 46 -0.95 16.06 -5.38
N LEU A 47 -1.64 17.17 -5.16
CA LEU A 47 -2.43 17.39 -3.95
C LEU A 47 -3.86 17.78 -4.31
N LEU A 48 -4.84 17.05 -3.78
CA LEU A 48 -6.19 17.54 -3.63
C LEU A 48 -6.21 18.58 -2.50
N ARG A 49 -6.83 19.73 -2.75
CA ARG A 49 -7.07 20.77 -1.74
C ARG A 49 -8.56 21.06 -1.62
N PHE A 50 -9.04 21.20 -0.39
CA PHE A 50 -10.46 21.45 -0.08
C PHE A 50 -10.59 22.17 1.25
N ASP A 51 -11.76 22.76 1.53
CA ASP A 51 -12.03 23.44 2.81
C ASP A 51 -13.08 22.68 3.62
N TRP A 52 -12.59 21.92 4.61
CA TRP A 52 -13.45 21.20 5.55
C TRP A 52 -12.71 20.86 6.86
N PRO A 53 -12.66 21.78 7.84
CA PRO A 53 -11.79 21.65 9.02
C PRO A 53 -12.03 20.42 9.91
N VAL A 54 -13.26 19.86 9.90
CA VAL A 54 -13.61 18.68 10.71
C VAL A 54 -12.87 17.43 10.24
N LEU A 55 -12.52 17.34 8.96
CA LEU A 55 -11.82 16.21 8.35
C LEU A 55 -10.33 16.54 8.23
N GLN A 56 -9.52 15.80 8.97
CA GLN A 56 -8.06 15.93 8.96
C GLN A 56 -7.46 14.65 8.40
N ILE A 57 -6.48 14.79 7.51
CA ILE A 57 -5.87 13.66 6.83
C ILE A 57 -4.36 13.69 7.04
N GLY A 58 -3.80 12.56 7.42
CA GLY A 58 -2.37 12.36 7.55
C GLY A 58 -1.94 11.10 6.82
N THR A 59 -0.84 11.18 6.09
CA THR A 59 -0.22 10.03 5.42
C THR A 59 1.14 9.73 6.03
N GLY A 60 1.53 8.46 6.02
CA GLY A 60 2.85 8.00 6.43
C GLY A 60 3.35 6.92 5.49
N GLU A 61 4.62 6.94 5.13
CA GLU A 61 5.27 5.92 4.32
C GLU A 61 6.66 5.56 4.83
N TYR A 62 7.06 4.31 4.56
CA TYR A 62 8.44 3.86 4.64
C TYR A 62 8.96 3.70 3.21
N GLU A 63 9.96 4.48 2.82
CA GLU A 63 10.57 4.44 1.48
C GLU A 63 11.18 3.06 1.19
N GLU A 64 11.74 2.42 2.21
CA GLU A 64 12.39 1.12 2.10
C GLU A 64 11.40 0.00 1.73
N GLY A 65 10.10 0.19 2.03
CA GLY A 65 9.04 -0.77 1.71
C GLY A 65 8.93 -1.04 0.21
N PRO A 66 8.60 -0.04 -0.62
CA PRO A 66 7.82 1.13 -0.28
C PRO A 66 6.40 0.72 0.12
N THR A 67 5.88 1.24 1.23
CA THR A 67 4.51 0.97 1.73
C THR A 67 4.08 2.09 2.67
N GLY A 68 2.80 2.18 3.02
CA GLY A 68 2.34 3.25 3.90
C GLY A 68 0.92 3.11 4.43
N VAL A 69 0.49 4.17 5.09
CA VAL A 69 -0.77 4.32 5.83
C VAL A 69 -1.37 5.69 5.57
N THR A 70 -2.70 5.74 5.54
CA THR A 70 -3.49 6.97 5.40
C THR A 70 -4.53 7.00 6.51
N VAL A 71 -4.50 8.05 7.33
CA VAL A 71 -5.37 8.24 8.49
C VAL A 71 -6.32 9.40 8.22
N PHE A 72 -7.61 9.12 8.21
CA PHE A 72 -8.68 10.11 8.19
C PHE A 72 -9.20 10.28 9.61
N ARG A 73 -8.86 11.40 10.25
CA ARG A 73 -9.27 11.74 11.61
C ARG A 73 -10.33 12.83 11.58
N PHE A 74 -11.29 12.73 12.50
CA PHE A 74 -12.29 13.77 12.71
C PHE A 74 -11.98 14.59 13.97
N SER A 75 -12.24 15.91 13.93
CA SER A 75 -12.01 16.79 15.10
C SER A 75 -13.01 16.56 16.25
N ARG A 76 -14.08 15.81 15.97
CA ARG A 76 -15.07 15.31 16.92
C ARG A 76 -15.57 13.94 16.46
N ARG A 77 -16.29 13.21 17.32
CA ARG A 77 -16.91 11.95 16.93
C ARG A 77 -17.96 12.18 15.83
N VAL A 78 -18.05 11.23 14.91
CA VAL A 78 -18.95 11.26 13.75
C VAL A 78 -19.74 9.95 13.64
N PHE A 79 -20.78 9.95 12.80
CA PHE A 79 -21.53 8.74 12.45
C PHE A 79 -20.79 7.96 11.37
N GLY A 80 -20.82 6.64 11.45
CA GLY A 80 -20.16 5.76 10.49
C GLY A 80 -21.02 4.56 10.11
N ALA A 81 -20.96 4.15 8.85
CA ALA A 81 -21.44 2.89 8.33
C ALA A 81 -20.35 2.23 7.48
N VAL A 82 -20.49 0.93 7.21
CA VAL A 82 -19.54 0.17 6.40
C VAL A 82 -20.25 -0.81 5.48
N ASP A 83 -19.73 -0.95 4.27
CA ASP A 83 -20.13 -1.98 3.31
C ASP A 83 -18.89 -2.78 2.88
N VAL A 84 -18.89 -4.09 3.15
CA VAL A 84 -17.77 -5.01 2.87
C VAL A 84 -18.24 -6.05 1.88
N ARG A 85 -17.55 -6.20 0.74
CA ARG A 85 -18.03 -7.05 -0.36
C ARG A 85 -17.02 -8.03 -0.93
N GLY A 86 -15.75 -7.66 -1.01
CA GLY A 86 -14.73 -8.55 -1.57
C GLY A 86 -14.63 -9.88 -0.83
N GLY A 87 -14.17 -10.94 -1.50
CA GLY A 87 -14.03 -12.28 -0.91
C GLY A 87 -12.89 -12.44 0.11
N GLY A 88 -11.95 -11.48 0.19
CA GLY A 88 -10.82 -11.52 1.12
C GLY A 88 -10.60 -10.22 1.91
N PRO A 89 -11.59 -9.71 2.67
CA PRO A 89 -11.46 -8.43 3.35
C PRO A 89 -10.51 -8.53 4.55
N GLY A 90 -9.68 -7.52 4.74
CA GLY A 90 -8.93 -7.28 5.98
C GLY A 90 -9.40 -5.97 6.57
N ALA A 91 -10.16 -6.01 7.66
CA ALA A 91 -10.71 -4.81 8.28
C ALA A 91 -10.85 -4.95 9.80
N VAL A 92 -10.81 -3.82 10.51
CA VAL A 92 -10.90 -3.74 11.98
C VAL A 92 -12.18 -3.02 12.38
N ASN A 93 -12.86 -3.53 13.42
CA ASN A 93 -14.04 -2.93 14.06
C ASN A 93 -15.26 -2.69 13.14
N THR A 94 -15.36 -3.40 12.01
CA THR A 94 -16.49 -3.23 11.08
C THR A 94 -17.84 -3.66 11.66
N ASP A 95 -17.88 -4.70 12.49
CA ASP A 95 -19.12 -5.14 13.14
C ASP A 95 -19.72 -4.09 14.06
N TYR A 96 -18.88 -3.25 14.67
CA TYR A 96 -19.37 -2.13 15.48
C TYR A 96 -20.18 -1.14 14.63
N LEU A 97 -19.69 -0.80 13.42
CA LEU A 97 -20.43 0.05 12.50
C LEU A 97 -21.70 -0.63 11.98
N ARG A 98 -21.70 -1.97 11.82
CA ARG A 98 -22.90 -2.74 11.43
C ARG A 98 -23.98 -2.78 12.52
N ILE A 99 -23.62 -2.61 13.80
CA ILE A 99 -24.62 -2.47 14.86
C ILE A 99 -25.41 -1.17 14.68
N GLY A 100 -24.78 -0.12 14.12
CA GLY A 100 -25.46 1.10 13.68
C GLY A 100 -26.07 1.91 14.83
N TYR A 101 -25.27 2.22 15.85
CA TYR A 101 -25.71 3.09 16.95
C TYR A 101 -26.10 4.49 16.45
N ALA A 102 -27.14 5.07 17.07
CA ALA A 102 -27.64 6.41 16.75
C ALA A 102 -26.85 7.54 17.42
N VAL A 103 -25.65 7.23 17.93
CA VAL A 103 -24.74 8.20 18.56
C VAL A 103 -23.44 8.26 17.77
N PRO A 104 -22.84 9.47 17.61
CA PRO A 104 -21.56 9.59 16.93
C PRO A 104 -20.44 9.10 17.84
N GLU A 105 -19.74 8.06 17.43
CA GLU A 105 -18.67 7.44 18.22
C GLU A 105 -17.35 7.29 17.47
N LEU A 106 -17.36 7.39 16.15
CA LEU A 106 -16.19 7.17 15.32
C LEU A 106 -15.20 8.34 15.40
N ASP A 107 -13.93 8.05 15.70
CA ASP A 107 -12.84 9.03 15.73
C ASP A 107 -12.05 9.10 14.42
N ALA A 108 -11.79 7.94 13.81
CA ALA A 108 -10.91 7.85 12.64
C ALA A 108 -11.20 6.63 11.76
N VAL A 109 -10.92 6.78 10.47
CA VAL A 109 -10.85 5.71 9.46
C VAL A 109 -9.39 5.58 9.01
N VAL A 110 -8.86 4.36 8.93
CA VAL A 110 -7.46 4.10 8.60
C VAL A 110 -7.35 3.15 7.40
N PHE A 111 -6.59 3.53 6.38
CA PHE A 111 -6.18 2.64 5.30
C PHE A 111 -4.69 2.34 5.41
N ALA A 112 -4.28 1.10 5.13
CA ALA A 112 -2.87 0.74 5.15
C ALA A 112 -2.51 -0.30 4.08
N GLY A 113 -1.25 -0.29 3.66
CA GLY A 113 -0.61 -1.39 2.96
C GLY A 113 -0.29 -2.56 3.91
N GLY A 114 0.62 -3.45 3.51
CA GLY A 114 1.14 -4.48 4.41
C GLY A 114 0.16 -5.61 4.74
N SER A 115 -0.96 -5.75 4.01
CA SER A 115 -1.93 -6.83 4.20
C SER A 115 -2.38 -6.94 5.67
N TRP A 116 -2.62 -8.15 6.19
CA TRP A 116 -3.04 -8.38 7.57
C TRP A 116 -2.09 -7.81 8.63
N TYR A 117 -0.81 -7.59 8.34
CA TYR A 117 0.10 -6.96 9.29
C TYR A 117 -0.23 -5.47 9.49
N GLY A 118 -0.67 -4.78 8.43
CA GLY A 118 -1.12 -3.39 8.49
C GLY A 118 -2.42 -3.16 9.28
N LEU A 119 -3.13 -4.22 9.70
CA LEU A 119 -4.29 -4.07 10.60
C LEU A 119 -3.89 -3.46 11.95
N GLU A 120 -2.61 -3.63 12.35
CA GLU A 120 -2.05 -2.99 13.53
C GLU A 120 -2.26 -1.47 13.51
N ASP A 121 -2.13 -0.83 12.34
CA ASP A 121 -2.23 0.62 12.19
C ASP A 121 -3.56 1.19 12.65
N THR A 122 -4.66 0.47 12.41
CA THR A 122 -5.98 0.91 12.85
C THR A 122 -6.04 1.02 14.37
N THR A 123 -5.53 0.01 15.09
CA THR A 123 -5.53 0.02 16.57
C THR A 123 -4.42 0.89 17.16
N ALA A 124 -3.33 1.10 16.43
CA ALA A 124 -2.29 2.06 16.76
C ALA A 124 -2.80 3.49 16.78
N VAL A 125 -3.71 3.87 15.87
CA VAL A 125 -4.39 5.17 15.88
C VAL A 125 -5.28 5.34 17.12
N ALA A 126 -6.03 4.32 17.53
CA ALA A 126 -6.79 4.36 18.79
C ALA A 126 -5.85 4.55 20.00
N THR A 127 -4.69 3.89 19.97
CA THR A 127 -3.68 4.07 21.01
C THR A 127 -3.08 5.48 20.98
N ALA A 128 -2.87 6.09 19.81
CA ALA A 128 -2.40 7.47 19.67
C ALA A 128 -3.39 8.48 20.25
N LEU A 129 -4.69 8.30 19.96
CA LEU A 129 -5.78 9.10 20.53
C LEU A 129 -5.74 9.08 22.06
N LYS A 130 -5.44 7.92 22.64
CA LYS A 130 -5.30 7.75 24.08
C LYS A 130 -4.00 8.36 24.64
N ASP A 131 -2.87 8.05 24.03
CA ASP A 131 -1.54 8.49 24.48
C ASP A 131 -1.40 10.02 24.40
N ASP A 132 -2.03 10.64 23.41
CA ASP A 132 -2.00 12.10 23.20
C ASP A 132 -3.13 12.82 23.99
N GLY A 133 -3.89 12.10 24.84
CA GLY A 133 -4.88 12.67 25.76
C GLY A 133 -6.19 13.16 25.12
N ILE A 134 -6.44 12.80 23.86
CA ILE A 134 -7.70 13.14 23.14
C ILE A 134 -8.85 12.23 23.62
N ARG A 135 -8.49 11.00 23.99
CA ARG A 135 -9.35 10.00 24.63
C ARG A 135 -8.64 9.57 25.92
N ASP A 136 -9.37 9.23 26.98
CA ASP A 136 -8.77 8.91 28.28
C ASP A 136 -8.96 7.43 28.67
N GLY A 137 -9.87 6.73 28.02
CA GLY A 137 -10.22 5.33 28.33
C GLY A 137 -11.31 5.18 29.39
N ASP A 138 -11.95 6.26 29.85
CA ASP A 138 -13.25 6.20 30.52
C ASP A 138 -14.26 5.52 29.59
N TRP A 139 -15.21 4.76 30.15
CA TRP A 139 -16.23 4.04 29.40
C TRP A 139 -16.95 4.93 28.37
N THR A 140 -17.17 6.20 28.69
CA THR A 140 -17.84 7.17 27.80
C THR A 140 -16.90 7.82 26.77
N ASN A 141 -15.59 7.64 26.93
CA ASN A 141 -14.53 8.34 26.20
C ASN A 141 -13.41 7.41 25.68
N VAL A 142 -13.74 6.15 25.36
CA VAL A 142 -12.83 5.21 24.69
C VAL A 142 -12.62 5.60 23.21
N ALA A 143 -11.40 5.47 22.70
CA ALA A 143 -11.09 5.73 21.30
C ALA A 143 -11.71 4.67 20.38
N LEU A 144 -12.32 5.10 19.28
CA LEU A 144 -12.84 4.21 18.24
C LEU A 144 -12.26 4.56 16.87
N SER A 145 -11.38 3.70 16.37
CA SER A 145 -10.92 3.71 14.99
C SER A 145 -11.42 2.47 14.25
N VAL A 146 -11.68 2.64 12.97
CA VAL A 146 -11.98 1.56 12.02
C VAL A 146 -11.00 1.66 10.86
N GLY A 147 -10.89 0.61 10.05
CA GLY A 147 -9.93 0.64 8.97
C GLY A 147 -9.84 -0.64 8.18
N ALA A 148 -9.20 -0.55 7.02
CA ALA A 148 -9.04 -1.67 6.11
C ALA A 148 -7.69 -1.64 5.41
N ILE A 149 -7.23 -2.79 4.92
CA ILE A 149 -5.89 -2.96 4.35
C ILE A 149 -5.92 -3.35 2.88
N ILE A 150 -4.82 -3.07 2.18
CA ILE A 150 -4.53 -3.63 0.86
C ILE A 150 -3.36 -4.63 0.93
N TYR A 151 -3.35 -5.60 0.03
CA TYR A 151 -2.18 -6.45 -0.21
C TYR A 151 -1.22 -5.77 -1.21
N ASP A 152 -0.07 -5.30 -0.73
CA ASP A 152 0.98 -4.66 -1.55
C ASP A 152 2.32 -5.44 -1.55
N PHE A 153 2.33 -6.67 -1.01
CA PHE A 153 3.48 -7.56 -0.96
C PHE A 153 3.65 -8.43 -2.24
N GLY A 154 4.47 -9.48 -2.13
CA GLY A 154 4.64 -10.51 -3.14
C GLY A 154 5.41 -9.96 -4.33
N ALA A 155 5.12 -10.45 -5.54
CA ALA A 155 5.87 -10.16 -6.76
C ALA A 155 6.01 -8.66 -7.12
N ARG A 156 5.32 -7.78 -6.40
CA ARG A 156 5.35 -6.32 -6.55
C ARG A 156 6.54 -5.69 -5.82
N ARG A 157 6.89 -6.21 -4.63
CA ARG A 157 7.94 -5.71 -3.74
C ARG A 157 8.95 -6.80 -3.36
N PHE A 158 10.19 -6.40 -3.11
CA PHE A 158 11.31 -7.29 -2.85
C PHE A 158 11.52 -7.59 -1.38
N ASN A 159 10.90 -6.84 -0.47
CA ASN A 159 11.00 -7.02 0.98
C ASN A 159 9.62 -7.24 1.63
N GLU A 160 9.65 -7.43 2.94
CA GLU A 160 8.49 -7.72 3.79
C GLU A 160 8.22 -6.59 4.81
N ILE A 161 8.73 -5.39 4.55
CA ILE A 161 8.45 -4.20 5.37
C ILE A 161 6.96 -3.85 5.25
N TYR A 162 6.36 -3.50 6.37
CA TYR A 162 4.95 -3.14 6.49
C TYR A 162 4.76 -1.83 7.29
N PRO A 163 3.63 -1.13 7.10
CA PRO A 163 3.22 -0.04 7.97
C PRO A 163 3.01 -0.56 9.39
N ASP A 164 3.75 -0.02 10.36
CA ASP A 164 3.67 -0.44 11.76
C ASP A 164 3.05 0.65 12.65
N LYS A 165 2.84 0.32 13.92
CA LYS A 165 2.36 1.28 14.92
C LYS A 165 3.09 2.62 14.88
N ARG A 166 4.40 2.66 14.69
CA ARG A 166 5.16 3.93 14.69
C ARG A 166 4.77 4.79 13.49
N LEU A 167 4.63 4.18 12.32
CA LEU A 167 4.18 4.87 11.11
C LEU A 167 2.76 5.40 11.25
N ALA A 168 1.83 4.57 11.73
CA ALA A 168 0.44 4.95 11.93
C ALA A 168 0.28 6.12 12.92
N GLN A 169 1.02 6.07 14.04
CA GLN A 169 1.01 7.16 15.02
C GLN A 169 1.66 8.44 14.47
N ALA A 170 2.69 8.34 13.64
CA ALA A 170 3.29 9.49 12.96
C ALA A 170 2.31 10.12 11.98
N ALA A 171 1.65 9.32 11.14
CA ALA A 171 0.62 9.79 10.20
C ALA A 171 -0.56 10.45 10.94
N PHE A 172 -1.05 9.84 12.01
CA PHE A 172 -2.12 10.41 12.86
C PHE A 172 -1.75 11.79 13.43
N ARG A 173 -0.53 11.95 13.94
CA ARG A 173 -0.06 13.23 14.51
C ARG A 173 0.23 14.28 13.44
N ALA A 174 0.54 13.83 12.22
CA ALA A 174 0.74 14.70 11.08
C ALA A 174 -0.59 15.11 10.41
N ALA A 175 -1.72 14.54 10.82
CA ALA A 175 -3.01 14.80 10.18
C ALA A 175 -3.39 16.28 10.22
N ARG A 176 -3.82 16.82 9.08
CA ARG A 176 -4.14 18.23 8.89
C ARG A 176 -5.35 18.42 7.98
N PRO A 177 -6.13 19.50 8.13
CA PRO A 177 -7.30 19.73 7.29
C PRO A 177 -6.93 20.13 5.86
N GLY A 178 -7.82 19.82 4.93
CA GLY A 178 -7.90 20.47 3.62
C GLY A 178 -6.81 20.12 2.60
N VAL A 179 -6.04 19.06 2.83
CA VAL A 179 -5.04 18.58 1.86
C VAL A 179 -4.94 17.06 1.89
N PHE A 180 -4.84 16.46 0.71
CA PHE A 180 -4.69 15.03 0.53
C PHE A 180 -3.74 14.74 -0.65
N PRO A 181 -2.64 13.99 -0.46
CA PRO A 181 -1.77 13.60 -1.57
C PRO A 181 -2.46 12.57 -2.47
N LEU A 182 -2.18 12.64 -3.77
CA LEU A 182 -2.75 11.77 -4.81
C LEU A 182 -1.65 10.90 -5.42
N GLY A 183 -2.00 9.67 -5.81
CA GLY A 183 -1.09 8.73 -6.46
C GLY A 183 -0.36 7.84 -5.45
N ALA A 184 0.93 7.61 -5.67
CA ALA A 184 1.72 6.63 -4.93
C ALA A 184 2.21 7.18 -3.58
N HIS A 185 1.28 7.52 -2.69
CA HIS A 185 1.53 8.00 -1.33
C HIS A 185 0.70 7.24 -0.30
N GLY A 186 1.10 7.31 0.97
CA GLY A 186 0.33 6.75 2.09
C GLY A 186 -0.04 5.28 1.89
N ALA A 187 -1.30 4.93 2.11
CA ALA A 187 -1.81 3.58 1.89
C ALA A 187 -1.75 3.15 0.41
N GLY A 188 -1.72 4.09 -0.53
CA GLY A 188 -1.57 3.87 -1.96
C GLY A 188 -0.14 3.68 -2.45
N ARG A 189 0.85 3.73 -1.55
CA ARG A 189 2.29 3.82 -1.88
C ARG A 189 2.79 2.80 -2.90
N PHE A 190 2.22 1.59 -2.90
CA PHE A 190 2.54 0.54 -3.87
C PHE A 190 1.27 -0.17 -4.42
N ALA A 191 0.18 0.57 -4.56
CA ALA A 191 -1.06 0.03 -5.13
C ALA A 191 -0.91 -0.26 -6.64
N LYS A 192 -1.56 -1.33 -7.11
CA LYS A 192 -1.60 -1.71 -8.53
C LYS A 192 -2.99 -2.15 -8.95
N THR A 193 -3.31 -1.96 -10.22
CA THR A 193 -4.60 -2.35 -10.82
C THR A 193 -4.43 -3.24 -12.06
N GLY A 194 -5.43 -4.07 -12.33
CA GLY A 194 -5.55 -4.85 -13.56
C GLY A 194 -4.77 -6.15 -13.58
N GLY A 195 -4.51 -6.73 -12.39
CA GLY A 195 -3.81 -8.01 -12.26
C GLY A 195 -4.50 -9.16 -13.01
N LEU A 196 -5.83 -9.13 -13.08
CA LEU A 196 -6.65 -10.14 -13.77
C LEU A 196 -6.28 -10.30 -15.26
N PHE A 197 -5.99 -9.18 -15.92
CA PHE A 197 -5.73 -9.12 -17.35
C PHE A 197 -4.23 -9.02 -17.69
N GLY A 198 -3.37 -9.03 -16.68
CA GLY A 198 -1.96 -8.71 -16.86
C GLY A 198 -1.70 -7.25 -17.24
N CYS A 199 -2.63 -6.33 -16.93
CA CYS A 199 -2.38 -4.90 -17.11
C CYS A 199 -1.29 -4.40 -16.17
N ASN A 200 -1.34 -4.84 -14.90
CA ASN A 200 -0.36 -4.56 -13.85
C ASN A 200 0.10 -3.08 -13.76
N ALA A 201 -0.82 -2.16 -14.04
CA ALA A 201 -0.55 -0.73 -13.98
C ALA A 201 -0.32 -0.29 -12.52
N TYR A 202 0.54 0.70 -12.35
CA TYR A 202 0.64 1.39 -11.06
C TYR A 202 -0.63 2.19 -10.81
N SER A 203 -1.05 2.19 -9.55
CA SER A 203 -2.20 2.92 -9.04
C SER A 203 -1.76 3.64 -7.77
N GLY A 204 -2.71 4.04 -6.94
CA GLY A 204 -2.42 4.82 -5.75
C GLY A 204 -3.65 5.07 -4.89
N GLU A 205 -3.52 6.10 -4.06
CA GLU A 205 -4.62 6.72 -3.38
C GLU A 205 -5.17 7.90 -4.20
N GLY A 206 -6.48 8.08 -4.19
CA GLY A 206 -7.18 9.09 -4.95
C GLY A 206 -8.24 9.77 -4.09
N GLY A 207 -8.56 11.01 -4.42
CA GLY A 207 -9.47 11.83 -3.66
C GLY A 207 -10.22 12.83 -4.53
N ALA A 208 -11.46 13.11 -4.17
CA ALA A 208 -12.25 14.17 -4.78
C ALA A 208 -13.13 14.86 -3.73
N PHE A 209 -13.40 16.13 -3.98
CA PHE A 209 -14.24 16.95 -3.11
C PHE A 209 -15.23 17.75 -3.95
N ARG A 210 -16.47 17.83 -3.49
CA ARG A 210 -17.52 18.63 -4.10
C ARG A 210 -18.30 19.37 -3.03
N GLN A 211 -18.53 20.66 -3.28
CA GLN A 211 -19.38 21.50 -2.46
C GLN A 211 -20.54 22.05 -3.30
N ILE A 212 -21.77 21.94 -2.78
CA ILE A 212 -23.00 22.48 -3.40
C ILE A 212 -23.74 23.26 -2.32
N GLY A 213 -23.68 24.59 -2.40
CA GLY A 213 -24.13 25.43 -1.29
C GLY A 213 -23.37 25.08 0.00
N GLU A 214 -24.09 24.64 1.02
CA GLU A 214 -23.52 24.19 2.29
C GLU A 214 -23.16 22.69 2.32
N LEU A 215 -23.72 21.89 1.40
CA LEU A 215 -23.45 20.45 1.32
C LEU A 215 -22.00 20.23 0.88
N ARG A 216 -21.29 19.40 1.62
CA ARG A 216 -19.92 18.96 1.32
C ARG A 216 -19.90 17.45 1.19
N ILE A 217 -19.26 16.97 0.13
CA ILE A 217 -19.02 15.56 -0.12
C ILE A 217 -17.53 15.39 -0.43
N ALA A 218 -16.87 14.49 0.28
CA ALA A 218 -15.50 14.08 0.00
C ALA A 218 -15.46 12.57 -0.20
N ALA A 219 -14.71 12.11 -1.19
CA ALA A 219 -14.44 10.70 -1.40
C ALA A 219 -12.93 10.46 -1.46
N PHE A 220 -12.48 9.38 -0.83
CA PHE A 220 -11.09 8.94 -0.83
C PHE A 220 -11.03 7.45 -1.07
N VAL A 221 -10.04 6.99 -1.80
CA VAL A 221 -9.93 5.59 -2.21
C VAL A 221 -8.48 5.18 -2.38
N VAL A 222 -8.16 3.94 -2.05
CA VAL A 222 -6.90 3.29 -2.43
C VAL A 222 -7.23 2.18 -3.40
N VAL A 223 -6.83 2.31 -4.66
CA VAL A 223 -7.22 1.39 -5.73
C VAL A 223 -6.11 0.36 -5.95
N ASN A 224 -6.22 -0.79 -5.29
CA ASN A 224 -5.35 -1.94 -5.49
C ASN A 224 -6.11 -3.12 -6.11
N ALA A 225 -6.96 -2.82 -7.10
CA ALA A 225 -7.98 -3.72 -7.65
C ALA A 225 -7.43 -4.88 -8.49
N PHE A 226 -8.12 -6.03 -8.44
CA PHE A 226 -7.85 -7.15 -9.36
C PHE A 226 -8.23 -6.80 -10.80
N GLY A 227 -9.38 -6.13 -10.97
CA GLY A 227 -9.82 -5.54 -12.23
C GLY A 227 -9.07 -4.26 -12.58
N VAL A 228 -9.43 -3.64 -13.71
CA VAL A 228 -8.84 -2.40 -14.22
C VAL A 228 -9.69 -1.18 -13.87
N VAL A 229 -9.04 -0.02 -13.75
CA VAL A 229 -9.75 1.26 -13.67
C VAL A 229 -10.24 1.69 -15.06
N THR A 230 -11.49 2.13 -15.14
CA THR A 230 -12.17 2.58 -16.36
C THR A 230 -12.63 4.03 -16.25
N ARG A 231 -12.40 4.77 -17.34
CA ARG A 231 -12.91 6.12 -17.57
C ARG A 231 -14.41 6.10 -17.85
N ARG A 232 -15.06 7.26 -17.73
CA ARG A 232 -16.51 7.42 -17.97
C ARG A 232 -16.94 7.12 -19.41
N ASP A 233 -16.02 7.26 -20.36
CA ASP A 233 -16.22 6.89 -21.77
C ASP A 233 -16.03 5.38 -22.04
N GLY A 234 -15.75 4.60 -20.99
CA GLY A 234 -15.59 3.15 -21.04
C GLY A 234 -14.18 2.66 -21.38
N HIS A 235 -13.23 3.56 -21.66
CA HIS A 235 -11.84 3.17 -21.90
C HIS A 235 -11.11 2.85 -20.60
N VAL A 236 -10.14 1.94 -20.68
CA VAL A 236 -9.22 1.67 -19.56
C VAL A 236 -8.39 2.93 -19.28
N ALA A 237 -8.27 3.28 -18.00
CA ALA A 237 -7.56 4.49 -17.56
C ALA A 237 -6.04 4.31 -17.58
N ALA A 238 -5.55 3.14 -17.13
CA ALA A 238 -4.14 2.77 -17.19
C ALA A 238 -3.97 1.26 -17.34
N CYS A 239 -3.04 0.90 -18.20
CA CYS A 239 -2.64 -0.48 -18.44
C CYS A 239 -1.28 -0.47 -19.16
N TYR A 240 -0.46 -1.51 -18.97
CA TYR A 240 0.60 -1.83 -19.90
C TYR A 240 0.01 -2.73 -20.98
N PRO A 241 -0.39 -2.23 -22.17
CA PRO A 241 -1.08 -3.05 -23.16
C PRO A 241 -0.16 -4.10 -23.76
N ASP A 242 -0.75 -5.22 -24.18
CA ASP A 242 -0.07 -6.13 -25.10
C ASP A 242 -0.09 -5.52 -26.52
N PRO A 243 0.95 -5.71 -27.35
CA PRO A 243 0.95 -5.20 -28.72
C PRO A 243 -0.21 -5.68 -29.59
N SER A 244 -0.84 -6.80 -29.25
CA SER A 244 -2.03 -7.32 -29.95
C SER A 244 -3.34 -6.64 -29.56
N TRP A 245 -3.34 -5.81 -28.51
CA TRP A 245 -4.54 -5.16 -28.01
C TRP A 245 -4.88 -3.88 -28.77
N PRO A 246 -6.17 -3.49 -28.84
CA PRO A 246 -6.57 -2.23 -29.43
C PRO A 246 -5.95 -1.02 -28.69
N ALA A 247 -5.67 0.05 -29.43
CA ALA A 247 -5.20 1.31 -28.85
C ALA A 247 -6.27 1.94 -27.93
N ASP A 248 -7.53 1.90 -28.36
CA ASP A 248 -8.69 2.40 -27.60
C ASP A 248 -9.25 1.30 -26.67
N LEU A 249 -8.38 0.76 -25.82
CA LEU A 249 -8.67 -0.41 -24.99
C LEU A 249 -9.86 -0.22 -24.05
N ARG A 250 -10.83 -1.13 -24.09
CA ARG A 250 -11.94 -1.24 -23.13
C ARG A 250 -11.90 -2.57 -22.39
N THR A 251 -12.57 -2.65 -21.23
CA THR A 251 -12.64 -3.90 -20.46
C THR A 251 -13.32 -5.03 -21.23
N ALA A 252 -14.29 -4.71 -22.10
CA ALA A 252 -14.93 -5.68 -22.97
C ALA A 252 -13.93 -6.35 -23.93
N ASP A 253 -12.93 -5.63 -24.43
CA ASP A 253 -11.89 -6.19 -25.31
C ASP A 253 -10.98 -7.15 -24.53
N LEU A 254 -10.64 -6.80 -23.29
CA LEU A 254 -9.86 -7.65 -22.38
C LEU A 254 -10.58 -8.95 -22.06
N LEU A 255 -11.91 -8.91 -21.91
CA LEU A 255 -12.76 -10.08 -21.70
C LEU A 255 -12.98 -10.89 -22.97
N ALA A 256 -13.19 -10.24 -24.12
CA ALA A 256 -13.32 -10.92 -25.42
C ALA A 256 -12.04 -11.64 -25.81
N GLY A 257 -10.89 -11.09 -25.44
CA GLY A 257 -9.58 -11.73 -25.60
C GLY A 257 -9.37 -12.95 -24.71
N TYR A 258 -10.30 -13.31 -23.82
CA TYR A 258 -10.16 -14.43 -22.89
C TYR A 258 -10.20 -15.81 -23.59
N PRO A 259 -9.40 -16.81 -23.17
CA PRO A 259 -8.35 -16.74 -22.14
C PRO A 259 -7.03 -16.23 -22.71
N GLY A 260 -6.94 -15.79 -23.97
CA GLY A 260 -5.74 -15.17 -24.57
C GLY A 260 -5.18 -13.99 -23.79
N SER A 261 -6.04 -13.11 -23.26
CA SER A 261 -5.71 -12.04 -22.31
C SER A 261 -5.27 -12.57 -20.92
N ARG A 262 -5.50 -13.86 -20.64
CA ARG A 262 -4.96 -14.63 -19.52
C ARG A 262 -3.83 -15.60 -19.91
N LYS A 263 -3.50 -15.80 -21.19
CA LYS A 263 -2.62 -16.90 -21.63
C LYS A 263 -1.23 -16.65 -21.07
N ALA A 264 -0.76 -17.61 -20.28
CA ALA A 264 0.62 -17.69 -19.84
C ALA A 264 1.54 -18.00 -21.04
N GLY A 265 1.91 -16.94 -21.77
CA GLY A 265 3.01 -16.89 -22.73
C GLY A 265 4.20 -16.07 -22.21
N TRP A 266 4.27 -15.86 -20.89
CA TRP A 266 5.21 -14.97 -20.20
C TRP A 266 6.19 -15.76 -19.29
N SER A 267 6.65 -16.91 -19.81
CA SER A 267 7.22 -18.10 -19.15
C SER A 267 6.21 -18.95 -18.38
N ALA A 268 6.36 -20.28 -18.49
CA ALA A 268 5.35 -21.33 -18.39
C ALA A 268 4.81 -21.66 -16.97
N ALA A 269 4.68 -20.67 -16.10
CA ALA A 269 3.95 -20.81 -14.85
C ALA A 269 2.93 -19.68 -14.74
N PRO A 270 1.72 -19.89 -14.16
CA PRO A 270 1.04 -18.77 -13.51
C PRO A 270 2.11 -18.09 -12.64
N PRO A 271 2.25 -16.75 -12.64
CA PRO A 271 3.29 -16.12 -11.82
C PRO A 271 3.23 -16.78 -10.45
N ALA A 272 4.30 -17.48 -10.07
CA ALA A 272 4.37 -18.12 -8.77
C ALA A 272 4.31 -16.98 -7.76
N GLY A 273 3.12 -16.69 -7.26
CA GLY A 273 2.87 -15.42 -6.60
C GLY A 273 1.40 -15.15 -6.32
N ASP A 274 1.19 -14.53 -5.17
CA ASP A 274 -0.08 -14.18 -4.54
C ASP A 274 -0.78 -12.99 -5.25
N SER A 275 -0.65 -12.82 -6.57
CA SER A 275 -1.34 -11.75 -7.34
C SER A 275 -2.85 -11.97 -7.46
N ARG A 276 -3.38 -12.89 -6.64
CA ARG A 276 -4.80 -13.22 -6.43
C ARG A 276 -5.35 -12.52 -5.18
N ARG A 277 -4.56 -11.66 -4.52
CA ARG A 277 -5.01 -10.84 -3.40
C ARG A 277 -4.89 -9.39 -3.78
N ASN A 278 -6.03 -8.77 -3.98
CA ASN A 278 -6.20 -7.38 -4.36
C ASN A 278 -7.26 -6.76 -3.44
N THR A 279 -7.36 -5.43 -3.40
CA THR A 279 -8.36 -4.75 -2.56
C THR A 279 -8.55 -3.31 -3.04
N THR A 280 -9.77 -2.81 -3.07
CA THR A 280 -10.07 -1.37 -3.07
C THR A 280 -10.67 -0.98 -1.73
N VAL A 281 -10.00 -0.10 -0.97
CA VAL A 281 -10.56 0.47 0.27
C VAL A 281 -10.96 1.91 0.03
N SER A 282 -12.11 2.33 0.54
CA SER A 282 -12.69 3.63 0.22
C SER A 282 -13.45 4.25 1.38
N LEU A 283 -13.51 5.58 1.38
CA LEU A 283 -14.21 6.42 2.34
C LEU A 283 -15.04 7.46 1.58
N VAL A 284 -16.31 7.60 1.94
CA VAL A 284 -17.14 8.74 1.56
C VAL A 284 -17.55 9.51 2.82
N VAL A 285 -17.40 10.83 2.81
CA VAL A 285 -17.74 11.73 3.91
C VAL A 285 -18.74 12.77 3.41
N THR A 286 -19.83 12.96 4.16
CA THR A 286 -20.82 14.03 3.94
C THR A 286 -21.04 14.82 5.22
N ASN A 287 -21.38 16.11 5.10
CA ASN A 287 -21.84 16.90 6.24
C ASN A 287 -23.36 16.86 6.47
N GLN A 288 -24.12 16.28 5.55
CA GLN A 288 -25.54 16.00 5.74
C GLN A 288 -25.73 15.03 6.90
N LYS A 289 -26.58 15.36 7.87
CA LYS A 289 -27.00 14.41 8.90
C LYS A 289 -27.82 13.31 8.25
N LEU A 290 -27.38 12.08 8.46
CA LEU A 290 -28.06 10.88 7.99
C LEU A 290 -28.36 10.00 9.20
N ASP A 291 -29.57 9.46 9.24
CA ASP A 291 -29.85 8.36 10.14
C ASP A 291 -29.07 7.10 9.72
N ARG A 292 -29.11 6.07 10.56
CA ARG A 292 -28.42 4.81 10.32
C ARG A 292 -28.75 4.21 8.95
N ALA A 293 -30.04 4.09 8.63
CA ALA A 293 -30.48 3.41 7.42
C ALA A 293 -30.09 4.19 6.16
N GLN A 294 -30.13 5.52 6.24
CA GLN A 294 -29.67 6.43 5.19
C GLN A 294 -28.15 6.32 4.99
N LEU A 295 -27.36 6.28 6.06
CA LEU A 295 -25.90 6.17 5.97
C LEU A 295 -25.45 4.80 5.45
N GLU A 296 -26.12 3.72 5.86
CA GLU A 296 -25.92 2.36 5.31
C GLU A 296 -26.33 2.29 3.83
N ARG A 297 -27.40 2.99 3.43
CA ARG A 297 -27.82 3.10 2.03
C ARG A 297 -26.79 3.83 1.18
N LEU A 298 -26.29 4.98 1.66
CA LEU A 298 -25.19 5.72 1.02
C LEU A 298 -23.99 4.81 0.80
N ALA A 299 -23.56 4.08 1.84
CA ALA A 299 -22.44 3.15 1.74
C ALA A 299 -22.68 2.11 0.63
N THR A 300 -23.84 1.45 0.66
CA THR A 300 -24.21 0.41 -0.31
C THR A 300 -24.27 0.96 -1.74
N GLN A 301 -24.85 2.14 -1.94
CA GLN A 301 -25.02 2.73 -3.26
C GLN A 301 -23.69 3.18 -3.85
N VAL A 302 -22.89 3.93 -3.09
CA VAL A 302 -21.58 4.42 -3.55
C VAL A 302 -20.67 3.23 -3.86
N HIS A 303 -20.63 2.21 -3.00
CA HIS A 303 -19.78 1.03 -3.21
C HIS A 303 -20.20 0.24 -4.45
N SER A 304 -21.51 0.06 -4.69
CA SER A 304 -22.02 -0.52 -5.94
C SER A 304 -21.61 0.31 -7.16
N SER A 305 -21.67 1.63 -7.06
CA SER A 305 -21.38 2.54 -8.16
C SER A 305 -19.92 2.47 -8.63
N MET A 306 -19.00 2.03 -7.76
CA MET A 306 -17.57 1.87 -8.07
C MET A 306 -17.34 0.80 -9.15
N SER A 307 -18.26 -0.15 -9.34
CA SER A 307 -18.20 -1.15 -10.43
C SER A 307 -18.25 -0.52 -11.83
N ARG A 308 -18.66 0.74 -11.96
CA ARG A 308 -18.58 1.50 -13.22
C ARG A 308 -17.13 1.92 -13.53
N ALA A 309 -16.35 2.18 -12.48
CA ALA A 309 -15.01 2.73 -12.51
C ALA A 309 -13.91 1.67 -12.34
N VAL A 310 -14.25 0.49 -11.79
CA VAL A 310 -13.34 -0.64 -11.60
C VAL A 310 -14.02 -1.89 -12.14
N GLN A 311 -13.37 -2.59 -13.07
CA GLN A 311 -14.00 -3.72 -13.77
C GLN A 311 -13.03 -4.91 -13.96
N PRO A 312 -13.36 -6.12 -13.46
CA PRO A 312 -14.42 -6.39 -12.48
C PRO A 312 -14.12 -5.80 -11.09
N PHE A 313 -15.13 -5.76 -10.23
CA PHE A 313 -15.09 -5.23 -8.86
C PHE A 313 -15.82 -6.19 -7.91
N ALA A 314 -15.49 -6.19 -6.61
CA ALA A 314 -16.06 -7.09 -5.60
C ALA A 314 -15.88 -8.57 -5.95
N THR A 315 -14.70 -8.94 -6.44
CA THR A 315 -14.39 -10.34 -6.78
C THR A 315 -14.03 -11.17 -5.55
N GLU A 316 -13.98 -12.49 -5.68
CA GLU A 316 -13.50 -13.39 -4.61
C GLU A 316 -12.05 -13.13 -4.18
N PHE A 317 -11.27 -12.48 -5.07
CA PHE A 317 -9.87 -12.15 -4.90
C PHE A 317 -9.64 -10.72 -4.42
N ASP A 318 -10.71 -9.93 -4.32
CA ASP A 318 -10.67 -8.58 -3.77
C ASP A 318 -11.06 -8.57 -2.30
N GLY A 319 -10.54 -7.63 -1.52
CA GLY A 319 -10.94 -7.36 -0.14
C GLY A 319 -11.78 -6.09 0.01
N ASP A 320 -12.63 -5.74 -0.96
CA ASP A 320 -13.23 -4.40 -1.09
C ASP A 320 -14.07 -3.97 0.12
N VAL A 321 -13.77 -2.78 0.65
CA VAL A 321 -14.42 -2.15 1.81
C VAL A 321 -14.69 -0.67 1.53
N LEU A 322 -15.92 -0.22 1.79
CA LEU A 322 -16.29 1.19 1.81
C LEU A 322 -16.78 1.60 3.21
N TYR A 323 -16.24 2.70 3.72
CA TYR A 323 -16.74 3.41 4.89
C TYR A 323 -17.54 4.63 4.46
N ALA A 324 -18.73 4.82 5.02
CA ALA A 324 -19.51 6.05 4.84
C ALA A 324 -19.59 6.80 6.17
N VAL A 325 -19.30 8.10 6.14
CA VAL A 325 -19.26 8.95 7.33
C VAL A 325 -20.18 10.15 7.13
N SER A 326 -21.01 10.43 8.15
CA SER A 326 -21.74 11.68 8.27
C SER A 326 -21.18 12.49 9.43
N THR A 327 -20.73 13.72 9.15
CA THR A 327 -20.36 14.66 10.22
C THR A 327 -21.60 15.27 10.86
N ALA A 328 -22.77 15.27 10.20
CA ALA A 328 -24.02 15.86 10.71
C ALA A 328 -23.88 17.35 11.09
N GLU A 329 -23.13 18.13 10.31
CA GLU A 329 -23.11 19.60 10.46
C GLU A 329 -24.36 20.25 9.85
N LEU A 330 -24.97 19.61 8.85
CA LEU A 330 -26.26 20.02 8.30
C LEU A 330 -27.36 19.12 8.87
N ASP A 331 -28.13 19.69 9.80
CA ASP A 331 -29.30 19.07 10.42
C ASP A 331 -30.54 19.82 9.94
N ARG A 332 -30.91 19.58 8.68
CA ARG A 332 -32.12 20.16 8.09
C ARG A 332 -33.15 19.06 7.83
N PRO A 333 -34.43 19.28 8.13
CA PRO A 333 -35.51 18.41 7.69
C PRO A 333 -35.46 18.18 6.17
N VAL A 334 -35.76 16.95 5.72
CA VAL A 334 -35.65 16.53 4.31
C VAL A 334 -36.57 17.33 3.38
N ASP A 335 -37.67 17.88 3.91
CA ASP A 335 -38.62 18.76 3.22
C ASP A 335 -38.11 20.20 3.05
N GLU A 336 -37.05 20.60 3.78
CA GLU A 336 -36.39 21.91 3.67
C GLU A 336 -35.04 21.83 2.93
N SER A 337 -34.52 20.63 2.65
CA SER A 337 -33.30 20.45 1.85
C SER A 337 -33.60 20.44 0.36
N GLU A 338 -32.97 21.34 -0.40
CA GLU A 338 -33.04 21.32 -1.88
C GLU A 338 -32.42 20.05 -2.49
N ILE A 339 -31.60 19.32 -1.72
CA ILE A 339 -30.90 18.11 -2.13
C ILE A 339 -31.46 16.95 -1.31
N SER A 340 -32.16 16.02 -1.97
CA SER A 340 -32.69 14.82 -1.31
C SER A 340 -31.57 13.82 -0.98
N ASN A 341 -31.85 12.83 -0.12
CA ASN A 341 -30.91 11.73 0.12
C ASN A 341 -30.55 10.96 -1.15
N VAL A 342 -31.49 10.84 -2.09
CA VAL A 342 -31.23 10.19 -3.39
C VAL A 342 -30.21 11.01 -4.20
N ASP A 343 -30.39 12.34 -4.22
CA ASP A 343 -29.46 13.24 -4.91
C ASP A 343 -28.07 13.16 -4.27
N LEU A 344 -28.00 13.15 -2.92
CA LEU A 344 -26.74 12.97 -2.19
C LEU A 344 -26.03 11.67 -2.59
N ASP A 345 -26.72 10.54 -2.59
CA ASP A 345 -26.12 9.23 -2.90
C ASP A 345 -25.62 9.17 -4.36
N VAL A 346 -26.33 9.81 -5.30
CA VAL A 346 -25.92 9.92 -6.71
C VAL A 346 -24.71 10.85 -6.84
N LEU A 347 -24.72 12.01 -6.20
CA LEU A 347 -23.60 12.95 -6.20
C LEU A 347 -22.34 12.31 -5.61
N ALA A 348 -22.47 11.62 -4.48
CA ALA A 348 -21.40 10.90 -3.83
C ALA A 348 -20.81 9.78 -4.70
N SER A 349 -21.65 9.10 -5.48
CA SER A 349 -21.21 8.10 -6.45
C SER A 349 -20.33 8.70 -7.56
N GLU A 350 -20.62 9.92 -7.99
CA GLU A 350 -19.79 10.64 -8.98
C GLU A 350 -18.48 11.15 -8.37
N VAL A 351 -18.53 11.69 -7.14
CA VAL A 351 -17.32 12.11 -6.42
C VAL A 351 -16.40 10.91 -6.17
N MET A 352 -16.94 9.73 -5.87
CA MET A 352 -16.14 8.51 -5.75
C MET A 352 -15.49 8.09 -7.09
N TRP A 353 -16.19 8.23 -8.22
CA TRP A 353 -15.57 7.94 -9.53
C TRP A 353 -14.44 8.94 -9.83
N ASP A 354 -14.61 10.23 -9.51
CA ASP A 354 -13.54 11.23 -9.63
C ASP A 354 -12.33 10.86 -8.75
N ALA A 355 -12.57 10.41 -7.52
CA ALA A 355 -11.52 9.93 -6.62
C ALA A 355 -10.78 8.72 -7.21
N ILE A 356 -11.48 7.73 -7.76
CA ILE A 356 -10.88 6.56 -8.42
C ILE A 356 -10.02 6.97 -9.63
N LEU A 357 -10.47 7.92 -10.45
CA LEU A 357 -9.68 8.38 -11.60
C LEU A 357 -8.42 9.14 -11.15
N SER A 358 -8.51 9.91 -10.07
CA SER A 358 -7.37 10.63 -9.50
C SER A 358 -6.32 9.72 -8.84
N SER A 359 -6.64 8.43 -8.61
CA SER A 359 -5.70 7.48 -8.03
C SER A 359 -4.68 6.94 -9.05
N ILE A 360 -4.85 7.23 -10.34
CA ILE A 360 -4.01 6.72 -11.41
C ILE A 360 -2.86 7.70 -11.70
N PRO A 361 -1.61 7.40 -11.31
CA PRO A 361 -0.47 8.25 -11.62
C PRO A 361 -0.05 8.11 -13.09
N GLU A 362 0.83 9.01 -13.54
CA GLU A 362 1.53 8.79 -14.80
C GLU A 362 2.30 7.46 -14.74
N GLN A 363 2.09 6.62 -15.75
CA GLN A 363 2.73 5.31 -15.80
C GLN A 363 4.19 5.46 -16.29
N PRO A 364 5.16 4.81 -15.63
CA PRO A 364 6.50 4.66 -16.18
C PRO A 364 6.45 4.12 -17.60
N ARG A 365 7.28 4.67 -18.49
CA ARG A 365 7.40 4.20 -19.87
C ARG A 365 8.53 3.19 -19.98
N ALA A 366 8.37 2.18 -20.83
CA ALA A 366 9.45 1.24 -21.10
C ALA A 366 10.63 2.03 -21.73
N PRO A 367 11.83 1.98 -21.12
CA PRO A 367 12.96 2.75 -21.60
C PRO A 367 13.48 2.15 -22.91
N GLN A 368 13.89 3.00 -23.84
CA GLN A 368 14.48 2.56 -25.10
C GLN A 368 15.99 2.37 -24.91
N PRO A 369 16.55 1.18 -25.25
CA PRO A 369 17.98 0.95 -25.29
C PRO A 369 18.74 2.04 -26.05
N ASN A 370 19.88 2.45 -25.50
CA ASN A 370 20.76 3.41 -26.18
C ASN A 370 21.90 2.68 -26.88
N ALA A 371 21.74 2.46 -28.18
CA ALA A 371 22.74 1.77 -29.02
C ALA A 371 24.08 2.53 -29.15
N GLN A 372 24.14 3.81 -28.76
CA GLN A 372 25.37 4.60 -28.79
C GLN A 372 26.25 4.37 -27.55
N VAL A 373 25.72 3.75 -26.49
CA VAL A 373 26.48 3.44 -25.28
C VAL A 373 27.34 2.21 -25.56
N VAL A 374 28.66 2.43 -25.65
CA VAL A 374 29.66 1.37 -25.80
C VAL A 374 30.40 1.21 -24.47
N LEU A 375 30.33 0.01 -23.89
CA LEU A 375 30.96 -0.31 -22.60
C LEU A 375 32.06 -1.34 -22.81
N SER A 376 33.20 -1.14 -22.18
CA SER A 376 34.26 -2.14 -22.12
C SER A 376 34.00 -3.13 -20.98
N GLU A 377 34.60 -4.32 -21.06
CA GLU A 377 34.55 -5.27 -19.94
C GLU A 377 35.10 -4.65 -18.65
N HIS A 378 36.07 -3.72 -18.74
CA HIS A 378 36.59 -3.00 -17.59
C HIS A 378 35.51 -2.15 -16.91
N ASP A 379 34.74 -1.39 -17.69
CA ASP A 379 33.65 -0.55 -17.16
C ASP A 379 32.61 -1.40 -16.44
N LEU A 380 32.34 -2.60 -16.97
CA LEU A 380 31.33 -3.51 -16.44
C LEU A 380 31.78 -4.26 -15.18
N ARG A 381 33.07 -4.57 -15.02
CA ARG A 381 33.58 -5.28 -13.83
C ARG A 381 33.16 -4.60 -12.52
N GLY A 382 33.19 -3.27 -12.51
CA GLY A 382 32.78 -2.46 -11.36
C GLY A 382 31.33 -2.69 -10.94
N LEU A 383 30.46 -3.14 -11.85
CA LEU A 383 29.02 -3.36 -11.63
C LEU A 383 28.67 -4.81 -11.26
N THR A 384 29.62 -5.75 -11.40
CA THR A 384 29.39 -7.17 -11.12
C THR A 384 29.36 -7.50 -9.62
N GLY A 385 28.56 -8.48 -9.24
CA GLY A 385 28.40 -8.90 -7.85
C GLY A 385 26.99 -9.39 -7.55
N GLU A 386 26.80 -9.94 -6.36
CA GLU A 386 25.46 -10.26 -5.86
C GLU A 386 24.88 -9.05 -5.12
N TYR A 387 23.70 -8.59 -5.52
CA TYR A 387 22.95 -7.53 -4.87
C TYR A 387 21.79 -8.13 -4.08
N VAL A 388 21.72 -7.78 -2.81
CA VAL A 388 20.75 -8.29 -1.85
C VAL A 388 19.70 -7.21 -1.60
N PHE A 389 18.45 -7.48 -1.97
CA PHE A 389 17.30 -6.63 -1.65
C PHE A 389 16.59 -7.12 -0.39
N SER A 390 16.54 -8.44 -0.22
CA SER A 390 16.02 -9.11 0.98
C SER A 390 16.58 -10.54 1.06
N PRO A 391 16.28 -11.30 2.13
CA PRO A 391 16.60 -12.72 2.19
C PRO A 391 15.99 -13.54 1.03
N THR A 392 14.89 -13.09 0.44
CA THR A 392 14.18 -13.83 -0.63
C THR A 392 14.48 -13.32 -2.04
N VAL A 393 14.95 -12.08 -2.19
CA VAL A 393 15.26 -11.46 -3.49
C VAL A 393 16.72 -11.02 -3.52
N ARG A 394 17.49 -11.73 -4.34
CA ARG A 394 18.91 -11.48 -4.63
C ARG A 394 19.12 -11.51 -6.13
N VAL A 395 19.99 -10.64 -6.64
CA VAL A 395 20.31 -10.52 -8.06
C VAL A 395 21.82 -10.62 -8.25
N LEU A 396 22.27 -11.69 -8.89
CA LEU A 396 23.65 -11.85 -9.33
C LEU A 396 23.84 -11.17 -10.68
N VAL A 397 24.75 -10.20 -10.73
CA VAL A 397 25.16 -9.51 -11.96
C VAL A 397 26.54 -10.01 -12.38
N THR A 398 26.65 -10.50 -13.62
CA THR A 398 27.90 -11.01 -14.20
C THR A 398 28.22 -10.30 -15.51
N ALA A 399 29.50 -10.18 -15.84
CA ALA A 399 29.96 -9.69 -17.14
C ALA A 399 30.40 -10.85 -18.02
N ARG A 400 30.06 -10.81 -19.31
CA ARG A 400 30.57 -11.72 -20.35
C ARG A 400 30.99 -10.90 -21.55
N GLY A 401 32.28 -10.58 -21.64
CA GLY A 401 32.79 -9.59 -22.59
C GLY A 401 32.20 -8.20 -22.31
N ALA A 402 31.71 -7.52 -23.34
CA ALA A 402 31.12 -6.18 -23.26
C ALA A 402 29.62 -6.16 -22.86
N LYS A 403 29.12 -7.23 -22.24
CA LYS A 403 27.71 -7.39 -21.87
C LYS A 403 27.54 -7.75 -20.40
N LEU A 404 26.48 -7.23 -19.79
CA LEU A 404 26.04 -7.64 -18.45
C LEU A 404 24.88 -8.62 -18.53
N PHE A 405 24.85 -9.54 -17.58
CA PHE A 405 23.77 -10.49 -17.37
C PHE A 405 23.32 -10.44 -15.91
N ALA A 406 22.02 -10.52 -15.68
CA ALA A 406 21.44 -10.63 -14.35
C ALA A 406 20.72 -11.97 -14.18
N GLN A 407 20.81 -12.56 -12.99
CA GLN A 407 20.06 -13.75 -12.61
C GLN A 407 19.57 -13.62 -11.17
N ALA A 408 18.33 -14.00 -10.90
CA ALA A 408 17.83 -14.02 -9.53
C ALA A 408 18.39 -15.26 -8.81
N THR A 409 19.06 -15.06 -7.68
CA THR A 409 19.66 -16.14 -6.89
C THR A 409 18.88 -16.42 -5.59
N GLY A 410 17.93 -15.54 -5.25
CA GLY A 410 17.03 -15.74 -4.12
C GLY A 410 15.96 -16.81 -4.37
N SER A 411 15.03 -16.96 -3.42
CA SER A 411 13.87 -17.84 -3.55
C SER A 411 12.80 -17.29 -4.50
N ARG A 412 12.86 -16.01 -4.84
CA ARG A 412 11.91 -15.30 -5.72
C ARG A 412 12.60 -14.64 -6.91
N ASN A 413 11.86 -14.49 -8.02
CA ASN A 413 12.28 -13.67 -9.16
C ASN A 413 12.31 -12.18 -8.79
N ALA A 414 13.11 -11.39 -9.51
CA ALA A 414 13.14 -9.93 -9.43
C ALA A 414 12.60 -9.34 -10.75
N TYR A 415 11.28 -9.16 -10.84
CA TYR A 415 10.59 -8.79 -12.09
C TYR A 415 10.95 -9.73 -13.26
N ALA A 416 11.51 -9.19 -14.35
CA ALA A 416 11.96 -9.94 -15.53
C ALA A 416 13.30 -10.68 -15.33
N ILE A 417 13.92 -10.56 -14.15
CA ILE A 417 15.13 -11.29 -13.78
C ILE A 417 14.69 -12.59 -13.12
N HIS A 418 14.70 -13.67 -13.91
CA HIS A 418 14.26 -14.99 -13.49
C HIS A 418 15.39 -15.78 -12.81
N ARG A 419 15.00 -16.81 -12.05
CA ARG A 419 15.94 -17.72 -11.37
C ARG A 419 16.60 -18.73 -12.30
N ASP A 420 15.92 -19.13 -13.36
CA ASP A 420 16.31 -20.29 -14.15
C ASP A 420 17.42 -19.97 -15.17
N VAL A 421 17.36 -18.79 -15.79
CA VAL A 421 18.28 -18.40 -16.87
C VAL A 421 18.73 -16.94 -16.68
N PRO A 422 20.05 -16.66 -16.78
CA PRO A 422 20.55 -15.28 -16.82
C PRO A 422 19.98 -14.51 -18.02
N VAL A 423 19.57 -13.27 -17.79
CA VAL A 423 19.04 -12.36 -18.81
C VAL A 423 20.03 -11.24 -19.10
N GLU A 424 20.20 -10.90 -20.38
CA GLU A 424 21.07 -9.79 -20.80
C GLU A 424 20.50 -8.45 -20.35
N LEU A 425 21.35 -7.61 -19.76
CA LEU A 425 21.04 -6.23 -19.41
C LEU A 425 21.44 -5.32 -20.58
N THR A 426 20.48 -4.61 -21.16
CA THR A 426 20.72 -3.72 -22.29
C THR A 426 21.00 -2.29 -21.78
N PRO A 427 22.07 -1.61 -22.23
CA PRO A 427 22.44 -0.31 -21.69
C PRO A 427 21.46 0.80 -22.09
N LEU A 428 21.19 1.68 -21.13
CA LEU A 428 20.55 3.00 -21.30
C LEU A 428 21.58 4.12 -21.15
N SER A 429 22.52 3.94 -20.21
CA SER A 429 23.67 4.80 -19.95
C SER A 429 24.85 3.94 -19.43
N THR A 430 25.93 4.57 -18.97
CA THR A 430 27.07 3.85 -18.37
C THR A 430 26.74 3.17 -17.04
N SER A 431 25.67 3.60 -16.36
CA SER A 431 25.25 3.07 -15.06
C SER A 431 23.79 2.61 -15.03
N GLN A 432 23.06 2.76 -16.13
CA GLN A 432 21.66 2.35 -16.23
C GLN A 432 21.43 1.34 -17.34
N PHE A 433 20.62 0.34 -17.03
CA PHE A 433 20.30 -0.76 -17.92
C PHE A 433 18.80 -1.07 -17.87
N THR A 434 18.33 -1.81 -18.86
CA THR A 434 16.96 -2.32 -18.96
C THR A 434 16.96 -3.78 -19.40
N ILE A 435 15.84 -4.45 -19.19
CA ILE A 435 15.51 -5.70 -19.86
C ILE A 435 14.29 -5.39 -20.73
N PRO A 436 14.41 -5.43 -22.07
CA PRO A 436 13.29 -5.16 -22.96
C PRO A 436 12.10 -6.08 -22.66
N GLY A 437 10.92 -5.49 -22.53
CA GLY A 437 9.70 -6.23 -22.20
C GLY A 437 8.48 -5.32 -22.15
N ARG A 438 7.31 -5.92 -21.93
CA ARG A 438 6.02 -5.21 -21.83
C ARG A 438 5.98 -4.26 -20.64
N TYR A 439 6.51 -4.68 -19.49
CA TYR A 439 6.55 -3.86 -18.29
C TYR A 439 7.87 -3.09 -18.21
N PRO A 440 7.85 -1.80 -17.88
CA PRO A 440 9.05 -1.01 -17.65
C PRO A 440 9.93 -1.61 -16.56
N LEU A 441 11.22 -1.71 -16.84
CA LEU A 441 12.23 -2.12 -15.87
C LEU A 441 13.50 -1.31 -16.07
N VAL A 442 13.90 -0.54 -15.07
CA VAL A 442 15.17 0.19 -15.07
C VAL A 442 16.03 -0.34 -13.92
N LEU A 443 17.27 -0.69 -14.24
CA LEU A 443 18.31 -1.04 -13.29
C LEU A 443 19.34 0.09 -13.27
N SER A 444 19.48 0.77 -12.14
CA SER A 444 20.41 1.87 -11.95
C SER A 444 21.46 1.49 -10.92
N PHE A 445 22.71 1.35 -11.35
CA PHE A 445 23.84 1.11 -10.47
C PHE A 445 24.29 2.44 -9.87
N VAL A 446 24.24 2.56 -8.55
CA VAL A 446 24.61 3.77 -7.82
C VAL A 446 25.88 3.48 -7.04
N GLY A 447 26.98 4.14 -7.43
CA GLY A 447 28.30 3.79 -6.93
C GLY A 447 28.68 2.34 -7.29
N ASN A 448 29.46 1.70 -6.41
CA ASN A 448 29.94 0.33 -6.61
C ASN A 448 29.26 -0.68 -5.67
N ASP A 449 28.24 -0.27 -4.94
CA ASP A 449 27.65 -1.08 -3.86
C ASP A 449 26.13 -1.08 -3.85
N ARG A 450 25.45 -0.30 -4.69
CA ARG A 450 23.99 -0.27 -4.76
C ARG A 450 23.45 -0.57 -6.15
N LEU A 451 22.38 -1.35 -6.18
CA LEU A 451 21.55 -1.55 -7.35
C LEU A 451 20.14 -1.07 -7.03
N VAL A 452 19.68 -0.09 -7.78
CA VAL A 452 18.36 0.50 -7.68
C VAL A 452 17.49 -0.03 -8.81
N VAL A 453 16.32 -0.57 -8.48
CA VAL A 453 15.34 -1.06 -9.44
C VAL A 453 14.15 -0.12 -9.50
N ASN A 454 13.79 0.30 -10.71
CA ASN A 454 12.73 1.27 -11.01
C ASN A 454 12.86 2.57 -10.19
N PRO A 455 13.94 3.36 -10.39
CA PRO A 455 14.13 4.62 -9.67
C PRO A 455 12.90 5.54 -9.75
N GLY A 456 12.63 6.27 -8.66
CA GLY A 456 11.44 7.13 -8.50
C GLY A 456 10.50 6.58 -7.42
N HIS A 457 9.18 6.79 -7.56
CA HIS A 457 8.23 6.37 -6.52
C HIS A 457 8.35 4.88 -6.18
N TRP A 458 8.46 3.97 -7.14
CA TRP A 458 8.47 2.52 -6.87
C TRP A 458 9.86 1.92 -6.70
N GLU A 459 10.83 2.77 -6.35
CA GLU A 459 12.22 2.41 -6.15
C GLU A 459 12.36 1.27 -5.13
N GLN A 460 13.20 0.31 -5.47
CA GLN A 460 13.69 -0.70 -4.54
C GLN A 460 15.19 -0.78 -4.63
N THR A 461 15.85 -0.67 -3.48
CA THR A 461 17.31 -0.65 -3.39
C THR A 461 17.83 -1.98 -2.86
N GLY A 462 18.82 -2.54 -3.55
CA GLY A 462 19.63 -3.67 -3.09
C GLY A 462 21.07 -3.24 -2.84
N THR A 463 21.73 -3.90 -1.90
CA THR A 463 23.14 -3.64 -1.55
C THR A 463 24.02 -4.79 -2.00
N ARG A 464 25.23 -4.50 -2.48
CA ARG A 464 26.17 -5.53 -2.93
C ARG A 464 26.68 -6.29 -1.71
N ALA A 465 26.55 -7.62 -1.76
CA ALA A 465 27.16 -8.50 -0.78
C ALA A 465 28.68 -8.29 -0.80
N ARG A 466 29.27 -8.09 0.39
CA ARG A 466 30.73 -8.06 0.51
C ARG A 466 31.27 -9.48 0.26
N PRO A 467 32.39 -9.62 -0.48
CA PRO A 467 33.00 -10.92 -0.75
C PRO A 467 33.46 -11.65 0.51
#